data_AF-A0A644U6Y3-F1
#
_entry.id   AF-A0A644U6Y3-F1
#
_cell.length_a   1.000
_cell.length_b   1.000
_cell.length_c   1.000
_cell.angle_alpha   90.00
_cell.angle_beta   90.00
_cell.angle_gamma   90.00
#
_symmetry.space_group_name_H-M   'P 1'
#
loop_
_entity.id
_entity.type
_entity.pdbx_description
1 polymer ?
#
loop_
_entity_poly.entity_id
_entity_poly.type
_entity_poly.pdbx_seq_one_letter_code
_entity_poly.pdbx_strand_id
1 'polypeptide(L)'
;MSTGNYPYLKKLLLITAASGILMLAAFLAAPQYLSPALPFVLVFFMSVSLISYYLLKKKAVSGTSGFVTGFMSHTVLRMALYLAIILSYAFLNREDAVRFILGFFFIYLIFTIFEVYQFLTLTRKSKHGGE
;
A
#
# COMPACT_ATOMS: atom_id res chain seq x y z
N MET A 1 23.71 10.28 11.18
CA MET A 1 23.94 10.58 9.76
C MET A 1 23.81 9.29 8.95
N SER A 2 22.68 9.10 8.24
CA SER A 2 22.57 8.16 7.11
C SER A 2 21.33 8.57 6.29
N THR A 3 21.57 9.44 5.32
CA THR A 3 20.59 10.11 4.46
C THR A 3 20.08 9.20 3.34
N GLY A 4 19.66 7.98 3.68
CA GLY A 4 19.10 6.99 2.73
C GLY A 4 17.59 6.79 2.80
N ASN A 5 16.91 7.24 3.87
CA ASN A 5 15.49 6.92 4.14
C ASN A 5 14.48 7.94 3.56
N TYR A 6 14.90 9.17 3.28
CA TYR A 6 14.00 10.27 2.91
C TYR A 6 13.23 10.08 1.59
N PRO A 7 13.78 9.50 0.50
CA PRO A 7 13.06 9.49 -0.77
C PRO A 7 11.85 8.56 -0.75
N TYR A 8 11.92 7.41 -0.05
CA TYR A 8 10.78 6.49 0.03
C TYR A 8 9.67 7.04 0.91
N LEU A 9 9.99 7.48 2.12
CA LEU A 9 9.01 8.07 3.04
C LEU A 9 8.34 9.31 2.44
N LYS A 10 9.10 10.19 1.76
CA LYS A 10 8.53 11.33 1.04
C LYS A 10 7.58 10.89 -0.07
N LYS A 11 7.97 9.91 -0.90
CA LYS A 11 7.10 9.39 -1.98
C LYS A 11 5.84 8.70 -1.43
N LEU A 12 5.97 7.94 -0.35
CA LEU A 12 4.85 7.29 0.33
C LEU A 12 3.88 8.33 0.91
N LEU A 13 4.40 9.35 1.59
CA LEU A 13 3.59 10.46 2.11
C LEU A 13 2.92 11.23 0.98
N LEU A 14 3.62 11.47 -0.12
CA LEU A 14 3.09 12.20 -1.27
C LEU A 14 1.96 11.41 -1.95
N ILE A 15 2.13 10.10 -2.19
CA ILE A 15 1.07 9.29 -2.79
C ILE A 15 -0.12 9.10 -1.83
N THR A 16 0.15 8.99 -0.53
CA THR A 16 -0.90 8.91 0.50
C THR A 16 -1.68 10.22 0.57
N ALA A 17 -0.99 11.37 0.58
CA ALA A 17 -1.61 12.69 0.59
C ALA A 17 -2.38 12.95 -0.71
N ALA A 18 -1.82 12.62 -1.88
CA ALA A 18 -2.51 12.73 -3.16
C ALA A 18 -3.78 11.86 -3.20
N SER A 19 -3.69 10.60 -2.74
CA SER A 19 -4.85 9.71 -2.63
C SER A 19 -5.90 10.24 -1.66
N GLY A 20 -5.46 10.84 -0.55
CA GLY A 20 -6.34 11.48 0.43
C GLY A 20 -7.05 12.72 -0.11
N ILE A 21 -6.33 13.57 -0.86
CA ILE A 21 -6.92 14.75 -1.52
C ILE A 21 -7.92 14.31 -2.60
N LEU A 22 -7.58 13.30 -3.41
CA LEU A 22 -8.51 12.75 -4.41
C LEU A 22 -9.75 12.15 -3.76
N MET A 23 -9.58 11.44 -2.64
CA MET A 23 -10.69 10.91 -1.86
C MET A 23 -11.56 12.03 -1.27
N LEU A 24 -10.96 13.09 -0.71
CA LEU A 24 -11.69 14.24 -0.19
C LEU A 24 -12.45 14.97 -1.30
N ALA A 25 -11.83 15.20 -2.45
CA ALA A 25 -12.49 15.81 -3.60
C ALA A 25 -13.67 14.95 -4.08
N ALA A 26 -13.49 13.63 -4.15
CA ALA A 26 -14.56 12.70 -4.50
C ALA A 26 -15.69 12.68 -3.45
N PHE A 27 -15.35 12.79 -2.16
CA PHE A 27 -16.33 12.86 -1.08
C PHE A 27 -17.14 14.17 -1.13
N LEU A 28 -16.51 15.29 -1.48
CA LEU A 28 -17.20 16.58 -1.63
C LEU A 28 -18.09 16.62 -2.89
N ALA A 29 -17.64 16.01 -3.99
CA ALA A 29 -18.39 16.00 -5.25
C ALA A 29 -19.55 14.98 -5.25
N ALA A 30 -19.36 13.85 -4.56
CA ALA A 30 -20.16 12.65 -4.77
C ALA A 30 -20.20 11.74 -3.52
N PRO A 31 -20.60 12.26 -2.34
CA PRO A 31 -20.53 11.51 -1.08
C PRO A 31 -21.37 10.23 -1.10
N GLN A 32 -22.46 10.20 -1.88
CA GLN A 32 -23.35 9.04 -1.98
C GLN A 32 -22.70 7.78 -2.58
N TYR A 33 -21.56 7.91 -3.28
CA TYR A 33 -20.86 6.78 -3.87
C TYR A 33 -19.65 6.31 -3.04
N LEU A 34 -19.28 7.04 -2.00
CA LEU A 34 -18.13 6.73 -1.16
C LEU A 34 -18.58 6.12 0.15
N SER A 35 -17.89 5.07 0.57
CA SER A 35 -18.07 4.51 1.90
C SER A 35 -17.48 5.46 2.96
N PRO A 36 -18.19 5.70 4.08
CA PRO A 36 -17.66 6.46 5.21
C PRO A 36 -16.40 5.83 5.82
N ALA A 37 -16.14 4.55 5.56
CA ALA A 37 -14.99 3.82 6.11
C ALA A 37 -13.69 4.01 5.30
N LEU A 38 -13.74 4.63 4.11
CA LEU A 38 -12.57 4.80 3.24
C LEU A 38 -11.38 5.56 3.86
N PRO A 39 -11.56 6.59 4.71
CA PRO A 39 -10.44 7.22 5.40
C PRO A 39 -9.64 6.24 6.27
N PHE A 40 -10.31 5.30 6.94
CA PHE A 40 -9.65 4.26 7.74
C PHE A 40 -8.88 3.28 6.85
N VAL A 41 -9.43 2.94 5.68
CA VAL A 41 -8.74 2.11 4.67
C VAL A 41 -7.46 2.79 4.22
N LEU A 42 -7.49 4.09 3.95
CA LEU A 42 -6.31 4.84 3.51
C LEU A 42 -5.19 4.82 4.57
N VAL A 43 -5.53 5.05 5.84
CA VAL A 43 -4.58 4.95 6.95
C VAL A 43 -4.02 3.53 7.06
N PHE A 44 -4.87 2.52 6.95
CA PHE A 44 -4.46 1.12 6.96
C PHE A 44 -3.45 0.80 5.83
N PHE A 45 -3.72 1.22 4.59
CA PHE A 45 -2.80 1.04 3.46
C PHE A 45 -1.46 1.74 3.69
N MET A 46 -1.48 2.96 4.23
CA MET A 46 -0.26 3.67 4.61
C MET A 46 0.55 2.88 5.65
N SER A 47 -0.11 2.35 6.69
CA SER A 47 0.54 1.53 7.72
C SER A 47 1.14 0.26 7.14
N VAL A 48 0.40 -0.45 6.29
CA VAL A 48 0.88 -1.66 5.62
C VAL A 48 2.11 -1.35 4.78
N SER A 49 2.07 -0.32 3.93
CA SER A 49 3.22 0.05 3.09
C SER A 49 4.43 0.55 3.85
N LEU A 50 4.24 1.10 5.05
CA LEU A 50 5.34 1.43 5.95
C LEU A 50 5.96 0.16 6.53
N ILE A 51 5.16 -0.81 6.96
CA ILE A 51 5.63 -2.12 7.44
C ILE A 51 6.36 -2.86 6.31
N SER A 52 5.81 -2.88 5.09
CA SER A 52 6.44 -3.45 3.89
C SER A 52 7.86 -2.91 3.73
N TYR A 53 8.02 -1.59 3.82
CA TYR A 53 9.31 -0.93 3.67
C TYR A 53 10.33 -1.37 4.73
N TYR A 54 9.94 -1.41 6.00
CA TYR A 54 10.84 -1.84 7.07
C TYR A 54 11.24 -3.31 6.94
N LEU A 55 10.29 -4.18 6.57
CA LEU A 55 10.55 -5.60 6.33
C LEU A 55 11.50 -5.80 5.15
N LEU A 56 11.25 -5.11 4.03
CA LEU A 56 12.11 -5.16 2.84
C LEU A 56 13.51 -4.63 3.12
N LYS A 57 13.62 -3.53 3.85
CA LYS A 57 14.92 -2.96 4.24
C LYS A 57 15.73 -3.95 5.08
N LYS A 58 15.10 -4.62 6.05
CA LYS A 58 15.77 -5.64 6.89
C LYS A 58 16.24 -6.83 6.07
N LYS A 59 15.43 -7.29 5.11
CA LYS A 59 15.76 -8.44 4.24
C LYS A 59 16.70 -8.10 3.09
N ALA A 60 16.84 -6.83 2.70
CA ALA A 60 17.82 -6.41 1.69
C ALA A 60 19.27 -6.71 2.12
N VAL A 61 19.54 -6.78 3.42
CA VAL A 61 20.87 -7.14 3.98
C VAL A 61 21.18 -8.63 3.78
N SER A 62 20.16 -9.49 3.67
CA SER A 62 20.32 -10.95 3.48
C SER A 62 20.50 -11.40 2.01
N GLY A 63 20.74 -10.46 1.09
CA GLY A 63 20.93 -10.73 -0.34
C GLY A 63 19.64 -10.75 -1.16
N THR A 64 19.78 -10.72 -2.49
CA THR A 64 18.67 -10.55 -3.46
C THR A 64 17.61 -11.65 -3.36
N SER A 65 18.01 -12.91 -3.11
CA SER A 65 17.06 -14.02 -2.96
C SER A 65 16.16 -13.85 -1.72
N GLY A 66 16.74 -13.48 -0.56
CA GLY A 66 15.98 -13.26 0.67
C GLY A 66 15.04 -12.05 0.58
N PHE A 67 15.41 -11.03 -0.18
CA PHE A 67 14.58 -9.87 -0.48
C PHE A 67 13.35 -10.25 -1.34
N VAL A 68 13.53 -11.01 -2.42
CA VAL A 68 12.44 -11.45 -3.30
C VAL A 68 11.46 -12.34 -2.54
N THR A 69 11.94 -13.38 -1.84
CA THR A 69 11.07 -14.25 -1.03
C THR A 69 10.33 -13.45 0.04
N GLY A 70 11.01 -12.49 0.69
CA GLY A 70 10.39 -11.62 1.67
C GLY A 70 9.27 -10.75 1.12
N PHE A 71 9.47 -10.14 -0.04
CA PHE A 71 8.45 -9.35 -0.72
C PHE A 71 7.26 -10.22 -1.12
N MET A 72 7.50 -11.37 -1.75
CA MET A 72 6.42 -12.27 -2.18
C MET A 72 5.58 -12.77 -1.00
N SER A 73 6.21 -13.20 0.10
CA SER A 73 5.48 -13.59 1.32
C SER A 73 4.67 -12.43 1.90
N HIS A 74 5.25 -11.22 1.92
CA HIS A 74 4.54 -10.04 2.38
C HIS A 74 3.32 -9.75 1.50
N THR A 75 3.47 -9.78 0.18
CA THR A 75 2.35 -9.57 -0.78
C THR A 75 1.24 -10.56 -0.54
N VAL A 76 1.53 -11.87 -0.42
CA VAL A 76 0.51 -12.90 -0.18
C VAL A 76 -0.23 -12.65 1.14
N LEU A 77 0.50 -12.40 2.23
CA LEU A 77 -0.09 -12.13 3.53
C LEU A 77 -1.00 -10.89 3.50
N ARG A 78 -0.53 -9.83 2.82
CA ARG A 78 -1.30 -8.61 2.61
C ARG A 78 -2.58 -8.89 1.81
N MET A 79 -2.53 -9.69 0.74
CA MET A 79 -3.73 -10.02 -0.05
C MET A 79 -4.76 -10.76 0.80
N ALA A 80 -4.32 -11.71 1.63
CA ALA A 80 -5.18 -12.42 2.56
C ALA A 80 -5.81 -11.48 3.59
N LEU A 81 -5.02 -10.56 4.17
CA LEU A 81 -5.53 -9.52 5.08
C LEU A 81 -6.57 -8.62 4.41
N TYR A 82 -6.33 -8.21 3.17
CA TYR A 82 -7.24 -7.34 2.43
C TYR A 82 -8.56 -8.03 2.15
N LEU A 83 -8.52 -9.30 1.73
CA LEU A 83 -9.70 -10.11 1.54
C LEU A 83 -10.49 -10.28 2.84
N ALA A 84 -9.80 -10.57 3.96
CA ALA A 84 -10.44 -10.69 5.26
C ALA A 84 -11.14 -9.39 5.70
N ILE A 85 -10.51 -8.23 5.49
CA ILE A 85 -11.10 -6.91 5.80
C ILE A 85 -12.31 -6.63 4.94
N ILE A 86 -12.21 -6.86 3.62
CA ILE A 86 -13.31 -6.67 2.68
C ILE A 86 -14.50 -7.53 3.07
N LEU A 87 -14.29 -8.83 3.28
CA LEU A 87 -15.37 -9.76 3.64
C LEU A 87 -15.98 -9.38 4.98
N SER A 88 -15.17 -9.13 6.00
CA SER A 88 -15.64 -8.73 7.32
C SER A 88 -16.53 -7.48 7.23
N TYR A 89 -16.05 -6.44 6.54
CA TYR A 89 -16.83 -5.21 6.37
C TYR A 89 -18.12 -5.44 5.59
N ALA A 90 -18.05 -6.19 4.49
CA ALA A 90 -19.21 -6.48 3.65
C ALA A 90 -20.30 -7.29 4.36
N PHE A 91 -19.91 -8.20 5.26
CA PHE A 91 -20.87 -8.96 6.07
C PHE A 91 -21.54 -8.10 7.14
N LEU A 92 -20.82 -7.17 7.76
CA LEU A 92 -21.35 -6.27 8.79
C LEU A 92 -22.20 -5.13 8.20
N ASN A 93 -21.81 -4.58 7.05
CA ASN A 93 -22.43 -3.40 6.44
C ASN A 93 -22.81 -3.67 4.98
N ARG A 94 -23.79 -4.56 4.76
CA ARG A 94 -24.17 -5.01 3.41
C ARG A 94 -24.61 -3.88 2.48
N GLU A 95 -25.28 -2.86 3.02
CA GLU A 95 -25.77 -1.70 2.23
C GLU A 95 -24.62 -0.85 1.68
N ASP A 96 -23.52 -0.75 2.43
CA ASP A 96 -22.33 0.02 2.05
C ASP A 96 -21.23 -0.85 1.39
N ALA A 97 -21.39 -2.18 1.42
CA ALA A 97 -20.38 -3.14 0.98
C ALA A 97 -19.86 -2.86 -0.43
N VAL A 98 -20.74 -2.56 -1.39
CA VAL A 98 -20.34 -2.28 -2.77
C VAL A 98 -19.46 -1.03 -2.87
N ARG A 99 -19.85 0.05 -2.18
CA ARG A 99 -19.11 1.32 -2.15
C ARG A 99 -17.75 1.14 -1.49
N PHE A 100 -17.72 0.39 -0.38
CA PHE A 100 -16.51 0.04 0.32
C PHE A 100 -15.56 -0.80 -0.55
N ILE A 101 -16.06 -1.86 -1.18
CA ILE A 101 -15.27 -2.76 -2.04
C ILE A 101 -14.65 -1.97 -3.20
N LEU A 102 -15.45 -1.14 -3.88
CA LEU A 102 -14.95 -0.33 -4.99
C LEU A 102 -13.89 0.67 -4.53
N GLY A 103 -14.17 1.43 -3.47
CA GLY A 103 -13.20 2.41 -2.96
C GLY A 103 -11.92 1.73 -2.43
N PHE A 104 -12.05 0.60 -1.73
CA PHE A 104 -10.92 -0.21 -1.29
C PHE A 104 -10.10 -0.70 -2.48
N PHE A 105 -10.75 -1.16 -3.56
CA PHE A 105 -10.08 -1.63 -4.77
C PHE A 105 -9.31 -0.52 -5.49
N PHE A 106 -9.85 0.70 -5.56
CA PHE A 106 -9.13 1.84 -6.14
C PHE A 106 -7.88 2.21 -5.34
N ILE A 107 -8.01 2.33 -4.01
CA ILE A 107 -6.87 2.60 -3.12
C ILE A 107 -5.84 1.47 -3.25
N TYR A 108 -6.32 0.23 -3.27
CA TYR A 108 -5.50 -0.95 -3.48
C TYR A 108 -4.65 -0.84 -4.74
N LEU A 109 -5.22 -0.49 -5.89
CA LEU A 109 -4.47 -0.38 -7.14
C LEU A 109 -3.35 0.66 -7.03
N ILE A 110 -3.66 1.84 -6.50
CA ILE A 110 -2.69 2.94 -6.34
C ILE A 110 -1.50 2.49 -5.49
N PHE A 111 -1.76 1.93 -4.31
CA PHE A 111 -0.71 1.48 -3.40
C PHE A 111 0.03 0.25 -3.93
N THR A 112 -0.64 -0.64 -4.68
CA THR A 112 0.02 -1.79 -5.31
C THR A 112 1.03 -1.35 -6.37
N ILE A 113 0.60 -0.47 -7.28
CA ILE A 113 1.48 0.04 -8.35
C ILE A 113 2.68 0.73 -7.72
N PHE A 114 2.46 1.54 -6.68
CA PHE A 114 3.52 2.18 -5.93
C PHE A 114 4.52 1.17 -5.36
N GLU A 115 4.06 0.17 -4.60
CA GLU A 115 4.93 -0.83 -3.98
C GLU A 115 5.73 -1.64 -5.01
N VAL A 116 5.09 -2.07 -6.11
CA VAL A 116 5.76 -2.81 -7.19
C VAL A 116 6.82 -1.94 -7.86
N TYR A 117 6.53 -0.67 -8.13
CA TYR A 117 7.51 0.25 -8.71
C TYR A 117 8.73 0.46 -7.80
N GLN A 118 8.51 0.60 -6.50
CA GLN A 118 9.60 0.71 -5.52
C GLN A 118 10.41 -0.59 -5.45
N PHE A 119 9.74 -1.75 -5.45
CA PHE A 119 10.40 -3.06 -5.48
C PHE A 119 11.30 -3.25 -6.71
N LEU A 120 10.82 -2.90 -7.90
CA LEU A 120 11.61 -2.96 -9.14
C LEU A 120 12.82 -2.03 -9.09
N THR A 121 12.64 -0.81 -8.57
CA THR A 121 13.72 0.17 -8.40
C THR A 121 14.80 -0.32 -7.43
N LEU A 122 14.40 -0.93 -6.31
CA LEU A 122 15.32 -1.47 -5.30
C LEU A 122 16.11 -2.67 -5.85
N THR A 123 15.44 -3.57 -6.58
CA THR A 123 16.08 -4.74 -7.18
C THR A 123 17.08 -4.34 -8.28
N ARG A 124 16.75 -3.35 -9.11
CA ARG A 124 17.67 -2.83 -10.14
C ARG A 124 18.93 -2.22 -9.54
N LYS A 125 18.82 -1.50 -8.42
CA LYS A 125 19.97 -0.87 -7.75
C LYS A 125 20.95 -1.90 -7.15
N SER A 126 20.45 -3.03 -6.67
CA SER A 126 21.28 -4.14 -6.17
C SER A 126 22.15 -4.78 -7.26
N LYS A 127 21.75 -4.71 -8.53
CA LYS A 127 22.45 -5.37 -9.65
C LYS A 127 23.65 -4.57 -10.19
N HIS A 128 23.73 -3.27 -9.93
CA HIS A 128 24.79 -2.38 -10.44
C HIS A 128 25.87 -2.01 -9.41
N GLY A 129 25.80 -2.53 -8.18
CA GLY A 129 26.81 -2.30 -7.14
C GLY A 129 27.77 -3.48 -6.93
N GLY A 130 27.80 -4.43 -7.86
CA GLY A 130 28.56 -5.68 -7.75
C GLY A 130 29.40 -5.98 -8.98
N GLU A 131 29.83 -4.93 -9.70
CA GLU A 131 30.85 -5.01 -10.76
C GLU A 131 32.08 -4.21 -10.31
#